data_AF-A0A521I0R1-F1
#
_entry.id   AF-A0A521I0R1-F1
#
_cell.length_a   1.000
_cell.length_b   1.000
_cell.length_c   1.000
_cell.angle_alpha   90.00
_cell.angle_beta   90.00
_cell.angle_gamma   90.00
#
_symmetry.space_group_name_H-M   'P 1'
#
loop_
_entity.id
_entity.type
_entity.pdbx_description
1 polymer ?
#
loop_
_entity_poly.entity_id
_entity_poly.type
_entity_poly.pdbx_seq_one_letter_code
_entity_poly.pdbx_strand_id
1 'polypeptide(L)'
;MAGLLDSVGGLLTPDNIGAIGKALGMDSSQVQQGMKVAEATVLGSVSKTAQTPAGMESLTKLMPQDTGGSPTDMIGGLLGSLSGGGTSADMMNNVMGGGVNAISGTLSQSLGFDIKPLLTMAVPMVMGVIAKTAKSQNLNSAGVSKLLKDESQAYLADPANKQVSDMVQSSLKAGDDALALKQKFSDADWMKMRMAPMAAVYLVGTASPSNESGQREELAAAAGAVGSAIKSASPTSLIGTAFGGGLTKNELEILAKDAPPRERLLGVIKEGVATVQTTSPADTPSYKAMILDAAQKAAEATKEGGFLGIGGTRVTKEEQQALDDIRAAVG
;
A
#
# COMPACT_ATOMS: atom_id res chain seq x y z
N MET A 1 30.97 3.48 17.44
CA MET A 1 30.69 3.46 15.99
C MET A 1 29.29 4.03 15.83
N ALA A 2 29.07 4.93 14.88
CA ALA A 2 27.71 5.37 14.57
C ALA A 2 26.90 4.15 14.11
N GLY A 3 25.70 3.97 14.64
CA GLY A 3 24.80 2.89 14.22
C GLY A 3 24.39 3.02 12.76
N LEU A 4 23.73 2.00 12.23
CA LEU A 4 23.19 2.07 10.86
C LEU A 4 22.18 3.23 10.73
N LEU A 5 21.37 3.44 11.78
CA LEU A 5 20.38 4.51 11.85
C LEU A 5 21.03 5.89 11.99
N ASP A 6 22.12 6.02 12.74
CA ASP A 6 22.85 7.30 12.84
C ASP A 6 23.45 7.70 11.49
N SER A 7 23.89 6.71 10.71
CA SER A 7 24.44 6.94 9.37
C SER A 7 23.38 7.40 8.37
N VAL A 8 22.15 6.90 8.47
CA VAL A 8 21.02 7.38 7.65
C VAL A 8 20.54 8.74 8.15
N GLY A 9 20.41 8.93 9.47
CA GLY A 9 20.05 10.20 10.09
C GLY A 9 21.02 11.33 9.76
N GLY A 10 22.31 11.03 9.57
CA GLY A 10 23.31 11.99 9.08
C GLY A 10 23.05 12.52 7.66
N LEU A 11 22.26 11.82 6.84
CA LEU A 11 21.84 12.26 5.51
C LEU A 11 20.60 13.16 5.55
N LEU A 12 19.87 13.21 6.67
CA LEU A 12 18.69 14.06 6.88
C LEU A 12 19.07 15.44 7.42
N THR A 13 19.89 16.17 6.67
CA THR A 13 20.19 17.57 6.99
C THR A 13 18.94 18.45 6.83
N PRO A 14 18.86 19.62 7.49
CA PRO A 14 17.73 20.54 7.36
C PRO A 14 17.39 20.88 5.89
N ASP A 15 18.42 21.02 5.04
CA ASP A 15 18.25 21.28 3.60
C ASP A 15 17.59 20.10 2.88
N ASN A 16 18.02 18.88 3.18
CA ASN A 16 17.45 17.66 2.59
C ASN A 16 16.02 17.43 3.06
N ILE A 17 15.73 17.65 4.34
CA ILE A 17 14.36 17.59 4.90
C ILE A 17 13.45 18.59 4.18
N GLY A 18 13.93 19.82 3.95
CA GLY A 18 13.18 20.84 3.22
C GLY A 18 12.91 20.45 1.75
N ALA A 19 13.89 19.86 1.08
CA ALA A 19 13.74 19.38 -0.30
C ALA A 19 12.73 18.21 -0.39
N ILE A 20 12.84 17.24 0.52
CA ILE A 20 11.92 16.10 0.61
C ILE A 20 10.51 16.59 0.90
N GLY A 21 10.34 17.50 1.87
CA GLY A 21 9.04 18.07 2.22
C GLY A 21 8.36 18.75 1.03
N LYS A 22 9.11 19.55 0.26
CA LYS A 22 8.60 20.17 -0.97
C LYS A 22 8.22 19.14 -2.04
N ALA A 23 9.03 18.10 -2.23
CA ALA A 23 8.77 17.06 -3.23
C ALA A 23 7.54 16.21 -2.89
N LEU A 24 7.31 15.96 -1.59
CA LEU A 24 6.24 15.08 -1.11
C LEU A 24 4.99 15.83 -0.63
N GLY A 25 5.01 17.16 -0.62
CA GLY A 25 3.91 17.97 -0.06
C GLY A 25 3.75 17.80 1.45
N MET A 26 4.85 17.52 2.16
CA MET A 26 4.90 17.29 3.60
C MET A 26 5.63 18.43 4.31
N ASP A 27 5.24 18.74 5.55
CA ASP A 27 6.00 19.69 6.35
C ASP A 27 7.27 19.04 6.93
N SER A 28 8.22 19.87 7.36
CA SER A 28 9.51 19.39 7.87
C SER A 28 9.37 18.51 9.11
N SER A 29 8.34 18.71 9.94
CA SER A 29 8.08 17.87 11.11
C SER A 29 7.57 16.49 10.69
N GLN A 30 6.64 16.43 9.73
CA GLN A 30 6.16 15.17 9.14
C GLN A 30 7.29 14.38 8.51
N VAL A 31 8.16 15.03 7.71
CA VAL A 31 9.32 14.38 7.11
C VAL A 31 10.27 13.87 8.19
N GLN A 32 10.60 14.69 9.20
CA GLN A 32 11.54 14.30 10.25
C GLN A 32 11.01 13.14 11.10
N GLN A 33 9.75 13.20 11.54
CA GLN A 33 9.14 12.14 12.33
C GLN A 33 8.92 10.89 11.49
N GLY A 34 8.36 11.05 10.29
CA GLY A 34 8.06 9.95 9.39
C GLY A 34 9.32 9.23 8.91
N MET A 35 10.43 9.93 8.68
CA MET A 35 11.69 9.29 8.32
C MET A 35 12.30 8.49 9.47
N LYS A 36 12.30 9.01 10.70
CA LYS A 36 12.77 8.24 11.87
C LYS A 36 12.02 6.93 12.03
N VAL A 37 10.70 6.98 11.87
CA VAL A 37 9.85 5.79 11.92
C VAL A 37 10.12 4.87 10.73
N ALA A 38 10.17 5.42 9.52
CA ALA A 38 10.40 4.66 8.29
C ALA A 38 11.74 3.92 8.31
N GLU A 39 12.81 4.57 8.76
CA GLU A 39 14.14 3.96 8.89
C GLU A 39 14.14 2.81 9.90
N ALA A 40 13.55 3.01 11.08
CA ALA A 40 13.43 1.97 12.09
C ALA A 40 12.57 0.80 11.60
N THR A 41 11.47 1.07 10.89
CA THR A 41 10.61 0.05 10.28
C THR A 41 11.35 -0.73 9.20
N VAL A 42 12.05 -0.04 8.30
CA VAL A 42 12.83 -0.69 7.24
C VAL A 42 13.93 -1.54 7.86
N LEU A 43 14.70 -1.01 8.83
CA LEU A 43 15.72 -1.79 9.53
C LEU A 43 15.12 -3.03 10.20
N GLY A 44 14.01 -2.89 10.92
CA GLY A 44 13.32 -4.01 11.57
C GLY A 44 12.82 -5.05 10.56
N SER A 45 12.24 -4.61 9.46
CA SER A 45 11.74 -5.49 8.39
C SER A 45 12.88 -6.20 7.65
N VAL A 46 13.95 -5.49 7.28
CA VAL A 46 15.14 -6.05 6.63
C VAL A 46 15.87 -7.01 7.56
N SER A 47 16.00 -6.66 8.84
CA SER A 47 16.55 -7.55 9.87
C SER A 47 15.76 -8.85 9.96
N LYS A 48 14.43 -8.78 9.90
CA LYS A 48 13.55 -9.95 9.85
C LYS A 48 13.70 -10.75 8.55
N THR A 49 13.69 -10.08 7.40
CA THR A 49 13.88 -10.70 6.08
C THR A 49 15.22 -11.42 6.01
N ALA A 50 16.28 -10.81 6.54
CA ALA A 50 17.64 -11.34 6.59
C ALA A 50 17.80 -12.57 7.51
N GLN A 51 16.82 -12.87 8.36
CA GLN A 51 16.82 -14.08 9.20
C GLN A 51 16.30 -15.31 8.47
N THR A 52 15.77 -15.15 7.25
CA THR A 52 15.26 -16.26 6.43
C THR A 52 16.16 -16.53 5.21
N PRO A 53 16.34 -17.79 4.77
CA PRO A 53 17.13 -18.09 3.58
C PRO A 53 16.61 -17.37 2.32
N ALA A 54 15.29 -17.41 2.08
CA ALA A 54 14.66 -16.75 0.94
C ALA A 54 14.82 -15.23 0.99
N GLY A 55 14.64 -14.63 2.16
CA GLY A 55 14.81 -13.18 2.33
C GLY A 55 16.25 -12.73 2.13
N MET A 56 17.23 -13.51 2.58
CA MET A 56 18.64 -13.23 2.33
C MET A 56 18.96 -13.24 0.83
N GLU A 57 18.38 -14.16 0.06
CA GLU A 57 18.54 -14.21 -1.40
C GLU A 57 17.90 -12.99 -2.10
N SER A 58 16.72 -12.56 -1.64
CA SER A 58 16.10 -11.32 -2.13
C SER A 58 16.97 -10.09 -1.81
N LEU A 59 17.54 -10.03 -0.61
CA LEU A 59 18.42 -8.93 -0.20
C LEU A 59 19.70 -8.89 -1.02
N THR A 60 20.35 -10.03 -1.28
CA THR A 60 21.57 -10.07 -2.11
C THR A 60 21.30 -9.71 -3.57
N LYS A 61 20.14 -10.09 -4.12
CA LYS A 61 19.70 -9.66 -5.47
C LYS A 61 19.47 -8.15 -5.57
N LEU A 62 19.09 -7.51 -4.47
CA LEU A 62 18.82 -6.07 -4.41
C LEU A 62 20.04 -5.24 -3.98
N MET A 63 21.10 -5.87 -3.49
CA MET A 63 22.34 -5.16 -3.17
C MET A 63 22.98 -4.63 -4.46
N PRO A 64 23.31 -3.33 -4.54
CA PRO A 64 23.98 -2.78 -5.70
C PRO A 64 25.32 -3.50 -5.91
N GLN A 65 25.47 -4.21 -7.02
CA GLN A 65 26.75 -4.82 -7.38
C GLN A 65 27.83 -3.73 -7.61
N ASP A 66 27.40 -2.55 -8.08
CA ASP A 66 28.23 -1.35 -8.23
C ASP A 66 27.79 -0.24 -7.28
N THR A 67 28.41 -0.16 -6.10
CA THR A 67 28.19 0.90 -5.10
C THR A 67 28.97 2.19 -5.40
N GLY A 68 29.38 2.42 -6.66
CA GLY A 68 30.30 3.50 -7.06
C GLY A 68 29.66 4.82 -7.47
N GLY A 69 28.32 4.90 -7.59
CA GLY A 69 27.62 6.12 -8.00
C GLY A 69 27.46 7.12 -6.85
N SER A 70 27.43 8.42 -7.17
CA SER A 70 27.25 9.47 -6.16
C SER A 70 25.84 9.40 -5.54
N PRO A 71 25.65 9.79 -4.27
CA PRO A 71 24.31 9.88 -3.66
C PRO A 71 23.31 10.69 -4.50
N THR A 72 23.77 11.71 -5.22
CA THR A 72 22.99 12.51 -6.17
C THR A 72 22.54 11.73 -7.42
N ASP A 73 23.34 10.78 -7.91
CA ASP A 73 22.97 9.92 -9.04
C ASP A 73 21.91 8.89 -8.61
N MET A 74 22.00 8.42 -7.37
CA MET A 74 20.98 7.58 -6.75
C MET A 74 19.64 8.32 -6.59
N ILE A 75 19.68 9.57 -6.13
CA ILE A 75 18.47 10.42 -6.01
C ILE A 75 17.91 10.73 -7.41
N GLY A 76 18.75 11.01 -8.40
CA GLY A 76 18.34 11.23 -9.79
C GLY A 76 17.70 10.00 -10.42
N GLY A 77 18.29 8.81 -10.22
CA GLY A 77 17.74 7.53 -10.66
C GLY A 77 16.44 7.16 -9.92
N LEU A 78 16.34 7.48 -8.63
CA LEU A 78 15.13 7.31 -7.84
C LEU A 78 14.01 8.26 -8.29
N LEU A 79 14.32 9.52 -8.58
CA LEU A 79 13.35 10.49 -9.09
C LEU A 79 12.86 10.10 -10.49
N GLY A 80 13.76 9.59 -11.34
CA GLY A 80 13.41 8.97 -12.62
C GLY A 80 12.50 7.75 -12.45
N SER A 81 12.79 6.88 -11.47
CA SER A 81 11.97 5.71 -11.12
C SER A 81 10.63 6.07 -10.49
N LEU A 82 10.52 7.17 -9.75
CA LEU A 82 9.26 7.69 -9.21
C LEU A 82 8.37 8.26 -10.32
N SER A 83 8.97 8.83 -11.37
CA SER A 83 8.25 9.27 -12.58
C SER A 83 7.86 8.12 -13.52
N GLY A 84 8.54 6.97 -13.43
CA GLY A 84 8.25 5.73 -14.18
C GLY A 84 7.61 4.66 -13.29
N GLY A 85 6.32 4.80 -13.00
CA GLY A 85 5.58 4.06 -11.95
C GLY A 85 5.52 2.52 -12.06
N GLY A 86 6.60 1.80 -11.75
CA GLY A 86 6.58 0.33 -11.71
C GLY A 86 7.50 -0.35 -10.71
N THR A 87 8.67 0.20 -10.39
CA THR A 87 9.74 -0.56 -9.70
C THR A 87 9.69 -0.51 -8.18
N SER A 88 9.01 0.46 -7.57
CA SER A 88 9.11 0.69 -6.13
C SER A 88 8.26 -0.28 -5.28
N ALA A 89 7.03 -0.58 -5.70
CA ALA A 89 6.11 -1.42 -4.91
C ALA A 89 6.54 -2.89 -4.87
N ASP A 90 7.05 -3.43 -5.99
CA ASP A 90 7.56 -4.80 -6.05
C ASP A 90 8.86 -4.94 -5.25
N MET A 91 9.76 -3.96 -5.33
CA MET A 91 10.97 -3.93 -4.48
C MET A 91 10.58 -3.88 -2.99
N MET A 92 9.63 -3.03 -2.63
CA MET A 92 9.10 -2.91 -1.28
C MET A 92 8.52 -4.23 -0.77
N ASN A 93 7.72 -4.91 -1.59
CA ASN A 93 7.13 -6.21 -1.29
C ASN A 93 8.20 -7.31 -1.15
N ASN A 94 9.27 -7.26 -1.96
CA ASN A 94 10.38 -8.20 -1.89
C ASN A 94 11.29 -7.99 -0.67
N VAL A 95 11.41 -6.74 -0.17
CA VAL A 95 12.24 -6.39 0.99
C VAL A 95 11.47 -6.52 2.29
N MET A 96 10.29 -5.92 2.36
CA MET A 96 9.46 -5.84 3.58
C MET A 96 8.41 -6.96 3.67
N GLY A 97 8.24 -7.75 2.60
CA GLY A 97 7.30 -8.86 2.53
C GLY A 97 5.87 -8.45 2.19
N GLY A 98 5.00 -9.47 2.07
CA GLY A 98 3.59 -9.33 1.71
C GLY A 98 2.71 -8.52 2.66
N GLY A 99 3.23 -8.16 3.85
CA GLY A 99 2.53 -7.39 4.88
C GLY A 99 2.75 -5.87 4.78
N VAL A 100 3.51 -5.36 3.81
CA VAL A 100 3.92 -3.94 3.78
C VAL A 100 2.77 -2.95 3.71
N ASN A 101 1.63 -3.34 3.13
CA ASN A 101 0.42 -2.50 3.11
C ASN A 101 -0.16 -2.31 4.52
N ALA A 102 -0.18 -3.36 5.34
CA ALA A 102 -0.63 -3.28 6.71
C ALA A 102 0.38 -2.57 7.61
N ILE A 103 1.69 -2.77 7.39
CA ILE A 103 2.76 -2.02 8.06
C ILE A 103 2.58 -0.52 7.82
N SER A 104 2.56 -0.12 6.54
CA SER A 104 2.44 1.29 6.17
C SER A 104 1.12 1.89 6.62
N GLY A 105 -0.01 1.17 6.46
CA GLY A 105 -1.32 1.65 6.93
C GLY A 105 -1.37 1.87 8.45
N THR A 106 -0.78 0.97 9.24
CA THR A 106 -0.71 1.08 10.70
C THR A 106 0.13 2.28 11.14
N LEU A 107 1.27 2.49 10.48
CA LEU A 107 2.13 3.65 10.74
C LEU A 107 1.45 4.95 10.32
N SER A 108 0.83 5.00 9.14
CA SER A 108 0.12 6.18 8.66
C SER A 108 -1.02 6.58 9.62
N GLN A 109 -1.76 5.59 10.14
CA GLN A 109 -2.80 5.83 11.14
C GLN A 109 -2.24 6.35 12.46
N SER A 110 -1.10 5.81 12.91
CA SER A 110 -0.45 6.26 14.15
C SER A 110 0.17 7.65 14.03
N LEU A 111 0.61 8.05 12.84
CA LEU A 111 1.28 9.33 12.57
C LEU A 111 0.29 10.44 12.17
N GLY A 112 -0.89 10.07 11.68
CA GLY A 112 -1.89 11.04 11.17
C GLY A 112 -1.59 11.55 9.76
N PHE A 113 -0.62 10.98 9.05
CA PHE A 113 -0.26 11.29 7.67
C PHE A 113 0.26 10.05 6.95
N ASP A 114 0.28 10.06 5.61
CA ASP A 114 0.73 8.88 4.84
C ASP A 114 2.25 8.71 4.88
N ILE A 115 2.74 7.66 5.55
CA ILE A 115 4.18 7.37 5.62
C ILE A 115 4.71 6.63 4.39
N LYS A 116 3.85 6.11 3.49
CA LYS A 116 4.30 5.28 2.35
C LYS A 116 5.39 5.95 1.49
N PRO A 117 5.30 7.23 1.12
CA PRO A 117 6.35 7.87 0.32
C PRO A 117 7.71 7.88 1.06
N LEU A 118 7.67 8.05 2.38
CA LEU A 118 8.87 8.03 3.24
C LEU A 118 9.44 6.62 3.37
N LEU A 119 8.62 5.58 3.54
CA LEU A 119 9.06 4.18 3.51
C LEU A 119 9.72 3.84 2.17
N THR A 120 9.10 4.22 1.06
CA THR A 120 9.64 4.04 -0.29
C THR A 120 11.03 4.64 -0.46
N MET A 121 11.28 5.80 0.16
CA MET A 121 12.59 6.44 0.16
C MET A 121 13.56 5.80 1.17
N ALA A 122 13.07 5.35 2.33
CA ALA A 122 13.87 4.75 3.38
C ALA A 122 14.51 3.43 2.97
N VAL A 123 13.80 2.59 2.20
CA VAL A 123 14.31 1.29 1.72
C VAL A 123 15.67 1.40 1.02
N PRO A 124 15.83 2.17 -0.07
CA PRO A 124 17.11 2.27 -0.75
C PRO A 124 18.20 2.92 0.12
N MET A 125 17.85 3.88 1.01
CA MET A 125 18.83 4.52 1.90
C MET A 125 19.41 3.52 2.91
N VAL A 126 18.54 2.80 3.63
CA VAL A 126 18.94 1.77 4.60
C VAL A 126 19.72 0.67 3.89
N MET A 127 19.26 0.21 2.73
CA MET A 127 19.97 -0.79 1.93
C MET A 127 21.35 -0.32 1.47
N GLY A 128 21.48 0.95 1.05
CA GLY A 128 22.77 1.52 0.67
C GLY A 128 23.78 1.56 1.82
N VAL A 129 23.33 1.94 3.02
CA VAL A 129 24.17 1.93 4.23
C VAL A 129 24.53 0.50 4.64
N ILE A 130 23.60 -0.45 4.55
CA ILE A 130 23.87 -1.88 4.81
C ILE A 130 24.91 -2.40 3.82
N ALA A 131 24.76 -2.13 2.52
CA ALA A 131 25.68 -2.57 1.48
C ALA A 131 27.08 -1.98 1.69
N LYS A 132 27.17 -0.68 2.00
CA LYS A 132 28.44 0.00 2.31
C LYS A 132 29.10 -0.62 3.54
N THR A 133 28.34 -0.85 4.60
CA THR A 133 28.84 -1.45 5.84
C THR A 133 29.32 -2.88 5.60
N ALA A 134 28.53 -3.70 4.90
CA ALA A 134 28.87 -5.07 4.54
C ALA A 134 30.17 -5.13 3.73
N LYS A 135 30.33 -4.26 2.72
CA LYS A 135 31.55 -4.16 1.91
C LYS A 135 32.75 -3.68 2.73
N SER A 136 32.57 -2.67 3.58
CA SER A 136 33.65 -2.11 4.40
C SER A 136 34.19 -3.09 5.45
N GLN A 137 33.33 -3.96 5.98
CA GLN A 137 33.67 -4.94 7.01
C GLN A 137 33.88 -6.35 6.44
N ASN A 138 33.84 -6.52 5.11
CA ASN A 138 33.89 -7.83 4.44
C ASN A 138 32.90 -8.86 5.03
N LEU A 139 31.68 -8.41 5.35
CA LEU A 139 30.65 -9.27 5.94
C LEU A 139 30.04 -10.18 4.87
N ASN A 140 29.93 -11.45 5.21
CA ASN A 140 29.09 -12.39 4.47
C ASN A 140 27.62 -12.29 4.95
N SER A 141 26.72 -13.08 4.35
CA SER A 141 25.29 -13.09 4.70
C SER A 141 25.01 -13.31 6.20
N ALA A 142 25.80 -14.15 6.87
CA ALA A 142 25.67 -14.39 8.30
C ALA A 142 26.11 -13.17 9.13
N GLY A 143 27.19 -12.51 8.72
CA GLY A 143 27.67 -11.27 9.33
C GLY A 143 26.66 -10.13 9.20
N VAL A 144 26.07 -9.95 8.01
CA VAL A 144 25.02 -8.94 7.77
C VAL A 144 23.77 -9.23 8.60
N SER A 145 23.30 -10.49 8.63
CA SER A 145 22.15 -10.89 9.44
C SER A 145 22.38 -10.61 10.93
N LYS A 146 23.57 -10.92 11.45
CA LYS A 146 23.95 -10.63 12.83
C LYS A 146 23.98 -9.12 13.11
N LEU A 147 24.64 -8.34 12.25
CA LEU A 147 24.70 -6.88 12.40
C LEU A 147 23.31 -6.25 12.45
N LEU A 148 22.42 -6.62 11.51
CA LEU A 148 21.06 -6.11 11.44
C LEU A 148 20.22 -6.50 12.66
N LYS A 149 20.46 -7.70 13.20
CA LYS A 149 19.80 -8.16 14.42
C LYS A 149 20.27 -7.36 15.62
N ASP A 150 21.58 -7.18 15.77
CA ASP A 150 22.18 -6.46 16.89
C ASP A 150 21.76 -4.97 16.88
N GLU A 151 21.81 -4.31 15.71
CA GLU A 151 21.38 -2.92 15.54
C GLU A 151 19.87 -2.73 15.77
N SER A 152 19.03 -3.59 15.17
CA SER A 152 17.58 -3.53 15.37
C SER A 152 17.22 -3.73 16.84
N GLN A 153 17.83 -4.71 17.52
CA GLN A 153 17.58 -4.96 18.94
C GLN A 153 18.08 -3.81 19.82
N ALA A 154 19.27 -3.26 19.55
CA ALA A 154 19.80 -2.13 20.29
C ALA A 154 18.88 -0.91 20.17
N TYR A 155 18.38 -0.61 18.98
CA TYR A 155 17.45 0.50 18.76
C TYR A 155 16.13 0.30 19.50
N LEU A 156 15.54 -0.89 19.40
CA LEU A 156 14.26 -1.21 20.05
C LEU A 156 14.35 -1.29 21.59
N ALA A 157 15.54 -1.57 22.13
CA ALA A 157 15.78 -1.64 23.56
C ALA A 157 16.03 -0.26 24.21
N ASP A 158 16.34 0.77 23.42
CA ASP A 158 16.62 2.11 23.93
C ASP A 158 15.33 2.81 24.40
N PRO A 159 15.21 3.18 25.70
CA PRO A 159 14.06 3.90 26.22
C PRO A 159 13.78 5.24 25.50
N ALA A 160 14.81 5.90 24.96
CA ALA A 160 14.66 7.14 24.20
C ALA A 160 13.86 6.93 22.91
N ASN A 161 13.87 5.71 22.37
CA ASN A 161 13.18 5.32 21.14
C ASN A 161 11.86 4.59 21.41
N LYS A 162 11.40 4.51 22.66
CA LYS A 162 10.24 3.68 23.04
C LYS A 162 9.00 3.96 22.19
N GLN A 163 8.67 5.23 21.96
CA GLN A 163 7.50 5.59 21.15
C GLN A 163 7.62 5.11 19.70
N VAL A 164 8.80 5.29 19.07
CA VAL A 164 9.06 4.80 17.70
C VAL A 164 9.06 3.28 17.68
N SER A 165 9.66 2.65 18.67
CA SER A 165 9.74 1.20 18.81
C SER A 165 8.36 0.56 18.97
N ASP A 166 7.48 1.14 19.78
CA ASP A 166 6.10 0.67 19.96
C ASP A 166 5.31 0.76 18.65
N MET A 167 5.46 1.84 17.88
CA MET A 167 4.84 2.00 16.55
C MET A 167 5.40 0.98 15.55
N VAL A 168 6.72 0.82 15.49
CA VAL A 168 7.39 -0.13 14.59
C VAL A 168 6.95 -1.55 14.91
N GLN A 169 6.99 -1.98 16.16
CA GLN A 169 6.57 -3.32 16.58
C GLN A 169 5.09 -3.58 16.26
N SER A 170 4.21 -2.62 16.55
CA SER A 170 2.78 -2.72 16.23
C SER A 170 2.57 -2.86 14.71
N SER A 171 3.30 -2.09 13.91
CA SER A 171 3.21 -2.15 12.45
C SER A 171 3.75 -3.47 11.88
N LEU A 172 4.87 -3.98 12.37
CA LEU A 172 5.44 -5.25 11.95
C LEU A 172 4.51 -6.42 12.31
N LYS A 173 3.90 -6.39 13.50
CA LYS A 173 2.87 -7.34 13.90
C LYS A 173 1.64 -7.25 12.99
N ALA A 174 1.18 -6.05 12.65
CA ALA A 174 0.10 -5.87 11.70
C ALA A 174 0.44 -6.47 10.31
N GLY A 175 1.70 -6.33 9.87
CA GLY A 175 2.21 -7.00 8.67
C GLY A 175 2.16 -8.53 8.74
N ASP A 176 2.48 -9.12 9.88
CA ASP A 176 2.39 -10.56 10.11
C ASP A 176 0.95 -11.06 10.09
N ASP A 177 0.07 -10.37 10.82
CA ASP A 177 -1.35 -10.71 10.88
C ASP A 177 -1.99 -10.62 9.47
N ALA A 178 -1.60 -9.61 8.68
CA ALA A 178 -2.01 -9.43 7.29
C ALA A 178 -1.51 -10.56 6.37
N LEU A 179 -0.24 -10.97 6.51
CA LEU A 179 0.31 -12.08 5.75
C LEU A 179 -0.40 -13.40 6.10
N ALA A 180 -0.61 -13.66 7.39
CA ALA A 180 -1.34 -14.83 7.87
C ALA A 180 -2.79 -14.84 7.36
N LEU A 181 -3.45 -13.68 7.27
CA LEU A 181 -4.77 -13.55 6.68
C LEU A 181 -4.76 -13.89 5.18
N LYS A 182 -3.82 -13.31 4.41
CA LYS A 182 -3.68 -13.59 2.98
C LYS A 182 -3.43 -15.07 2.71
N GLN A 183 -2.62 -15.74 3.53
CA GLN A 183 -2.32 -17.17 3.40
C GLN A 183 -3.54 -18.09 3.58
N LYS A 184 -4.65 -17.60 4.15
CA LYS A 184 -5.91 -18.34 4.18
C LYS A 184 -6.59 -18.42 2.81
N PHE A 185 -6.24 -17.53 1.88
CA PHE A 185 -6.79 -17.47 0.54
C PHE A 185 -5.85 -18.14 -0.46
N SER A 186 -6.41 -18.86 -1.43
CA SER A 186 -5.69 -19.16 -2.66
C SER A 186 -5.51 -17.87 -3.50
N ASP A 187 -4.54 -17.82 -4.40
CA ASP A 187 -4.35 -16.64 -5.27
C ASP A 187 -5.61 -16.33 -6.12
N ALA A 188 -6.31 -17.38 -6.57
CA ALA A 188 -7.56 -17.25 -7.31
C ALA A 188 -8.67 -16.66 -6.44
N ASP A 189 -8.81 -17.13 -5.19
CA ASP A 189 -9.82 -16.62 -4.26
C ASP A 189 -9.51 -15.19 -3.80
N TRP A 190 -8.23 -14.87 -3.63
CA TRP A 190 -7.77 -13.51 -3.36
C TRP A 190 -8.19 -12.55 -4.48
N MET A 191 -8.03 -12.97 -5.74
CA MET A 191 -8.45 -12.16 -6.88
C MET A 191 -9.98 -12.03 -6.98
N LYS A 192 -10.76 -13.11 -6.78
CA LYS A 192 -12.23 -13.04 -6.77
C LYS A 192 -12.75 -12.04 -5.73
N MET A 193 -12.20 -12.11 -4.52
CA MET A 193 -12.51 -11.16 -3.46
C MET A 193 -12.15 -9.74 -3.91
N ARG A 194 -10.93 -9.48 -4.39
CA ARG A 194 -10.54 -8.12 -4.80
C ARG A 194 -11.38 -7.53 -5.93
N MET A 195 -11.88 -8.35 -6.85
CA MET A 195 -12.69 -7.90 -7.98
C MET A 195 -14.14 -7.53 -7.63
N ALA A 196 -14.71 -8.02 -6.52
CA ALA A 196 -16.13 -7.79 -6.22
C ALA A 196 -16.50 -6.32 -5.93
N PRO A 197 -15.76 -5.55 -5.09
CA PRO A 197 -16.03 -4.12 -4.92
C PRO A 197 -15.88 -3.34 -6.23
N MET A 198 -14.92 -3.73 -7.07
CA MET A 198 -14.68 -3.10 -8.37
C MET A 198 -15.83 -3.37 -9.34
N ALA A 199 -16.34 -4.60 -9.38
CA ALA A 199 -17.48 -4.97 -10.18
C ALA A 199 -18.74 -4.20 -9.77
N ALA A 200 -18.96 -4.00 -8.47
CA ALA A 200 -20.08 -3.21 -7.95
C ALA A 200 -20.01 -1.74 -8.39
N VAL A 201 -18.85 -1.13 -8.22
CA VAL A 201 -18.61 0.26 -8.64
C VAL A 201 -18.75 0.42 -10.17
N TYR A 202 -18.20 -0.52 -10.94
CA TYR A 202 -18.30 -0.51 -12.39
C TYR A 202 -19.75 -0.67 -12.88
N LEU A 203 -20.54 -1.53 -12.22
CA LEU A 203 -21.95 -1.74 -12.54
C LEU A 203 -22.76 -0.46 -12.35
N VAL A 204 -22.45 0.33 -11.31
CA VAL A 204 -23.08 1.64 -11.09
C VAL A 204 -22.65 2.66 -12.16
N GLY A 205 -21.35 2.84 -12.38
CA GLY A 205 -20.85 3.85 -13.34
C GLY A 205 -21.29 3.60 -14.79
N THR A 206 -21.53 2.34 -15.16
CA THR A 206 -22.05 1.99 -16.50
C THR A 206 -23.57 1.97 -16.60
N ALA A 207 -24.30 2.08 -15.48
CA ALA A 207 -25.77 2.12 -15.49
C ALA A 207 -26.32 3.43 -16.06
N SER A 208 -25.54 4.51 -16.03
CA SER A 208 -25.87 5.80 -16.64
C SER A 208 -24.59 6.43 -17.20
N PRO A 209 -24.13 6.01 -18.38
CA PRO A 209 -22.91 6.55 -18.97
C PRO A 209 -23.08 8.07 -19.17
N SER A 210 -22.22 8.84 -18.51
CA SER A 210 -22.00 10.25 -18.80
C SER A 210 -21.62 10.37 -20.27
N ASN A 211 -22.47 10.98 -21.11
CA ASN A 211 -22.25 10.99 -22.56
C ASN A 211 -21.01 11.81 -23.03
N GLU A 212 -20.25 12.44 -22.11
CA GLU A 212 -19.14 13.34 -22.45
C GLU A 212 -17.78 13.01 -21.77
N SER A 213 -17.75 12.25 -20.67
CA SER A 213 -16.50 11.86 -19.99
C SER A 213 -16.09 10.45 -20.42
N GLY A 214 -14.90 10.33 -21.02
CA GLY A 214 -14.40 9.04 -21.51
C GLY A 214 -14.21 8.00 -20.39
N GLN A 215 -14.09 6.73 -20.77
CA GLN A 215 -13.89 5.57 -19.86
C GLN A 215 -12.80 5.76 -18.78
N ARG A 216 -11.84 6.66 -19.01
CA ARG A 216 -10.75 6.97 -18.07
C ARG A 216 -11.20 7.75 -16.83
N GLU A 217 -12.16 8.65 -16.97
CA GLU A 217 -12.65 9.48 -15.87
C GLU A 217 -13.60 8.69 -14.97
N GLU A 218 -14.46 7.86 -15.58
CA GLU A 218 -15.29 6.87 -14.91
C GLU A 218 -14.43 5.86 -14.11
N LEU A 219 -13.32 5.39 -14.67
CA LEU A 219 -12.38 4.49 -13.97
C LEU A 219 -11.68 5.20 -12.79
N ALA A 220 -11.38 6.50 -12.92
CA ALA A 220 -10.78 7.28 -11.84
C ALA A 220 -11.76 7.54 -10.69
N ALA A 221 -13.01 7.88 -11.01
CA ALA A 221 -14.08 8.02 -10.01
C ALA A 221 -14.34 6.69 -9.29
N ALA A 222 -14.36 5.59 -10.04
CA ALA A 222 -14.48 4.25 -9.50
C ALA A 222 -13.34 3.90 -8.53
N ALA A 223 -12.09 4.18 -8.91
CA ALA A 223 -10.94 3.98 -8.04
C ALA A 223 -10.98 4.88 -6.79
N GLY A 224 -11.49 6.11 -6.91
CA GLY A 224 -11.68 7.04 -5.81
C GLY A 224 -12.72 6.59 -4.80
N ALA A 225 -13.85 6.03 -5.26
CA ALA A 225 -14.90 5.49 -4.40
C ALA A 225 -14.41 4.29 -3.59
N VAL A 226 -13.72 3.34 -4.25
CA VAL A 226 -13.06 2.21 -3.59
C VAL A 226 -11.99 2.71 -2.60
N GLY A 227 -11.13 3.64 -3.02
CA GLY A 227 -10.10 4.25 -2.17
C GLY A 227 -10.66 4.88 -0.90
N SER A 228 -11.79 5.56 -0.99
CA SER A 228 -12.46 6.21 0.14
C SER A 228 -13.06 5.21 1.12
N ALA A 229 -13.64 4.10 0.62
CA ALA A 229 -14.13 3.01 1.47
C ALA A 229 -12.98 2.29 2.20
N ILE A 230 -11.79 2.21 1.58
CA ILE A 230 -10.61 1.58 2.17
C ILE A 230 -10.01 2.43 3.30
N LYS A 231 -10.00 3.76 3.15
CA LYS A 231 -9.44 4.68 4.18
C LYS A 231 -10.13 4.54 5.53
N SER A 232 -11.39 4.13 5.57
CA SER A 232 -12.14 3.86 6.81
C SER A 232 -11.89 2.48 7.41
N ALA A 233 -11.22 1.57 6.70
CA ALA A 233 -10.97 0.22 7.18
C ALA A 233 -9.71 0.14 8.06
N SER A 234 -9.75 -0.72 9.07
CA SER A 234 -8.54 -1.03 9.86
C SER A 234 -7.44 -1.60 8.96
N PRO A 235 -6.17 -1.15 9.09
CA PRO A 235 -5.04 -1.67 8.31
C PRO A 235 -4.85 -3.20 8.39
N THR A 236 -5.26 -3.80 9.51
CA THR A 236 -5.17 -5.26 9.76
C THR A 236 -6.42 -6.04 9.36
N SER A 237 -7.50 -5.36 8.95
CA SER A 237 -8.69 -6.03 8.44
C SER A 237 -8.43 -6.66 7.07
N LEU A 238 -9.32 -7.54 6.62
CA LEU A 238 -9.29 -8.06 5.25
C LEU A 238 -9.25 -6.95 4.21
N ILE A 239 -10.05 -5.89 4.41
CA ILE A 239 -10.13 -4.74 3.51
C ILE A 239 -8.81 -3.98 3.48
N GLY A 240 -8.24 -3.65 4.64
CA GLY A 240 -6.96 -2.94 4.73
C GLY A 240 -5.79 -3.75 4.16
N THR A 241 -5.76 -5.05 4.43
CA THR A 241 -4.75 -5.97 3.92
C THR A 241 -4.83 -6.11 2.41
N ALA A 242 -6.04 -6.30 1.89
CA ALA A 242 -6.26 -6.42 0.46
C ALA A 242 -5.92 -5.10 -0.21
N PHE A 243 -6.69 -4.06 0.08
CA PHE A 243 -6.71 -2.87 -0.77
C PHE A 243 -5.87 -1.71 -0.25
N GLY A 244 -5.10 -1.90 0.84
CA GLY A 244 -4.23 -0.86 1.38
C GLY A 244 -3.19 -0.35 0.38
N GLY A 245 -2.78 -1.16 -0.59
CA GLY A 245 -1.91 -0.77 -1.71
C GLY A 245 -2.63 -0.15 -2.91
N GLY A 246 -3.97 -0.03 -2.87
CA GLY A 246 -4.80 0.39 -3.99
C GLY A 246 -5.14 -0.75 -4.96
N LEU A 247 -5.55 -0.35 -6.16
CA LEU A 247 -5.81 -1.25 -7.29
C LEU A 247 -4.49 -1.61 -8.00
N THR A 248 -4.38 -2.84 -8.45
CA THR A 248 -3.23 -3.34 -9.22
C THR A 248 -3.42 -3.08 -10.71
N LYS A 249 -2.31 -3.04 -11.46
CA LYS A 249 -2.34 -2.88 -12.92
C LYS A 249 -3.19 -3.96 -13.60
N ASN A 250 -3.05 -5.22 -13.18
CA ASN A 250 -3.83 -6.33 -13.73
C ASN A 250 -5.34 -6.13 -13.51
N GLU A 251 -5.74 -5.64 -12.35
CA GLU A 251 -7.15 -5.35 -12.09
C GLU A 251 -7.67 -4.19 -12.96
N LEU A 252 -6.87 -3.15 -13.15
CA LEU A 252 -7.20 -2.05 -14.05
C LEU A 252 -7.28 -2.51 -15.52
N GLU A 253 -6.38 -3.39 -15.95
CA GLU A 253 -6.40 -4.00 -17.30
C GLU A 253 -7.62 -4.88 -17.50
N ILE A 254 -8.02 -5.66 -16.49
CA ILE A 254 -9.26 -6.46 -16.52
C ILE A 254 -10.47 -5.55 -16.66
N LEU A 255 -10.51 -4.41 -15.95
CA LEU A 255 -11.59 -3.42 -16.07
C LEU A 255 -11.59 -2.69 -17.41
N ALA A 256 -10.42 -2.47 -18.02
CA ALA A 256 -10.27 -1.64 -19.22
C ALA A 256 -10.47 -2.41 -20.55
N LYS A 257 -10.45 -3.75 -20.54
CA LYS A 257 -10.38 -4.54 -21.77
C LYS A 257 -11.69 -4.58 -22.56
N ASP A 258 -12.82 -4.75 -21.87
CA ASP A 258 -14.17 -4.79 -22.43
C ASP A 258 -15.18 -4.54 -21.31
N ALA A 259 -16.31 -3.89 -21.59
CA ALA A 259 -17.38 -3.75 -20.60
C ALA A 259 -18.07 -5.10 -20.37
N PRO A 260 -17.91 -5.75 -19.20
CA PRO A 260 -18.59 -7.01 -18.94
C PRO A 260 -20.11 -6.79 -18.82
N PRO A 261 -20.93 -7.77 -19.24
CA PRO A 261 -22.38 -7.68 -19.07
C PRO A 261 -22.75 -7.65 -17.58
N ARG A 262 -23.90 -7.03 -17.28
CA ARG A 262 -24.40 -6.82 -15.90
C ARG A 262 -24.45 -8.13 -15.10
N GLU A 263 -24.91 -9.21 -15.71
CA GLU A 263 -25.05 -10.52 -15.07
C GLU A 263 -23.69 -11.08 -14.62
N ARG A 264 -22.64 -10.85 -15.42
CA ARG A 264 -21.27 -11.27 -15.09
C ARG A 264 -20.74 -10.49 -13.89
N LEU A 265 -20.99 -9.18 -13.84
CA LEU A 265 -20.58 -8.32 -12.72
C LEU A 265 -21.29 -8.75 -11.42
N LEU A 266 -22.60 -9.01 -11.47
CA LEU A 266 -23.33 -9.55 -10.31
C LEU A 266 -22.82 -10.92 -9.88
N GLY A 267 -22.40 -11.77 -10.83
CA GLY A 267 -21.72 -13.03 -10.56
C GLY A 267 -20.41 -12.85 -9.80
N VAL A 268 -19.55 -11.92 -10.25
CA VAL A 268 -18.28 -11.59 -9.57
C VAL A 268 -18.52 -11.10 -8.14
N ILE A 269 -19.54 -10.27 -7.92
CA ILE A 269 -19.90 -9.79 -6.58
C ILE A 269 -20.29 -10.96 -5.67
N LYS A 270 -21.19 -11.83 -6.13
CA LYS A 270 -21.65 -13.02 -5.38
C LYS A 270 -20.48 -13.95 -5.05
N GLU A 271 -19.63 -14.25 -6.04
CA GLU A 271 -18.47 -15.11 -5.87
C GLU A 271 -17.48 -14.52 -4.86
N GLY A 272 -17.15 -13.23 -4.96
CA GLY A 272 -16.25 -12.56 -4.03
C GLY A 272 -16.80 -12.58 -2.60
N VAL A 273 -18.09 -12.33 -2.40
CA VAL A 273 -18.72 -12.42 -1.08
C VAL A 273 -18.72 -13.86 -0.55
N ALA A 274 -19.06 -14.85 -1.37
CA ALA A 274 -19.05 -16.26 -0.98
C ALA A 274 -17.64 -16.76 -0.61
N THR A 275 -16.62 -16.30 -1.34
CA THR A 275 -15.22 -16.56 -1.02
C THR A 275 -14.84 -16.00 0.35
N VAL A 276 -15.18 -14.74 0.65
CA VAL A 276 -14.93 -14.17 1.98
C VAL A 276 -15.73 -14.89 3.06
N GLN A 277 -16.98 -15.24 2.79
CA GLN A 277 -17.83 -15.95 3.75
C GLN A 277 -17.30 -17.33 4.11
N THR A 278 -16.64 -18.01 3.16
CA THR A 278 -16.04 -19.32 3.38
C THR A 278 -14.69 -19.22 4.09
N THR A 279 -13.83 -18.30 3.66
CA THR A 279 -12.43 -18.22 4.11
C THR A 279 -12.26 -17.34 5.35
N SER A 280 -13.04 -16.26 5.47
CA SER A 280 -13.06 -15.37 6.63
C SER A 280 -14.48 -14.91 7.00
N PRO A 281 -15.28 -15.79 7.63
CA PRO A 281 -16.64 -15.46 8.05
C PRO A 281 -16.73 -14.21 8.93
N ALA A 282 -15.72 -13.97 9.77
CA ALA A 282 -15.65 -12.81 10.65
C ALA A 282 -15.52 -11.47 9.90
N ASP A 283 -14.88 -11.45 8.74
CA ASP A 283 -14.72 -10.24 7.92
C ASP A 283 -15.91 -9.98 6.99
N THR A 284 -16.80 -10.96 6.85
CA THR A 284 -17.90 -10.93 5.87
C THR A 284 -18.82 -9.71 6.03
N PRO A 285 -19.30 -9.34 7.24
CA PRO A 285 -20.18 -8.19 7.38
C PRO A 285 -19.51 -6.87 6.93
N SER A 286 -18.27 -6.63 7.37
CA SER A 286 -17.50 -5.44 7.00
C SER A 286 -17.22 -5.40 5.50
N TYR A 287 -16.92 -6.55 4.90
CA TYR A 287 -16.66 -6.69 3.49
C TYR A 287 -17.90 -6.41 2.62
N LYS A 288 -19.07 -6.94 3.01
CA LYS A 288 -20.36 -6.62 2.36
C LYS A 288 -20.67 -5.12 2.45
N ALA A 289 -20.50 -4.53 3.64
CA ALA A 289 -20.71 -3.11 3.84
C ALA A 289 -19.79 -2.24 2.97
N MET A 290 -18.53 -2.62 2.81
CA MET A 290 -17.57 -1.94 1.93
C MET A 290 -18.01 -1.96 0.46
N ILE A 291 -18.50 -3.09 -0.04
CA ILE A 291 -18.99 -3.19 -1.44
C ILE A 291 -20.16 -2.21 -1.65
N LEU A 292 -21.11 -2.18 -0.72
CA LEU A 292 -22.27 -1.28 -0.78
C LEU A 292 -21.88 0.19 -0.68
N ASP A 293 -20.98 0.53 0.25
CA ASP A 293 -20.48 1.89 0.43
C ASP A 293 -19.71 2.38 -0.81
N ALA A 294 -18.86 1.53 -1.40
CA ALA A 294 -18.13 1.87 -2.62
C ALA A 294 -19.10 2.10 -3.80
N ALA A 295 -20.09 1.22 -3.98
CA ALA A 295 -21.11 1.39 -5.03
C ALA A 295 -21.95 2.65 -4.83
N GLN A 296 -22.35 2.94 -3.59
CA GLN A 296 -23.09 4.15 -3.24
C GLN A 296 -22.26 5.41 -3.56
N LYS A 297 -21.00 5.46 -3.13
CA LYS A 297 -20.09 6.58 -3.42
C LYS A 297 -19.86 6.77 -4.91
N ALA A 298 -19.82 5.69 -5.69
CA ALA A 298 -19.74 5.78 -7.15
C ALA A 298 -20.96 6.48 -7.76
N ALA A 299 -22.18 6.09 -7.35
CA ALA A 299 -23.42 6.76 -7.78
C ALA A 299 -23.48 8.24 -7.36
N GLU A 300 -22.80 8.58 -6.26
CA GLU A 300 -22.75 9.95 -5.76
C GLU A 300 -21.70 10.81 -6.48
N ALA A 301 -20.59 10.22 -6.94
CA ALA A 301 -19.52 10.91 -7.63
C ALA A 301 -19.93 11.40 -9.04
N THR A 302 -20.82 10.67 -9.73
CA THR A 302 -21.37 11.07 -11.03
C THR A 302 -22.13 12.40 -10.98
N LYS A 303 -22.56 12.86 -9.79
CA LYS A 303 -23.29 14.12 -9.59
C LYS A 303 -22.47 15.37 -9.90
N GLU A 304 -21.15 15.33 -9.73
CA GLU A 304 -20.29 16.52 -9.81
C GLU A 304 -19.73 16.79 -11.21
N GLY A 305 -19.97 15.90 -12.19
CA GLY A 305 -19.48 16.02 -13.57
C GLY A 305 -20.43 16.65 -14.59
N GLY A 306 -21.62 17.11 -14.17
CA GLY A 306 -22.62 17.71 -15.07
C GLY A 306 -22.23 19.11 -15.55
N PHE A 307 -22.04 19.26 -16.87
CA PHE A 307 -21.75 20.51 -17.60
C PHE A 307 -22.46 21.73 -16.98
N LEU A 308 -21.67 22.69 -16.48
CA LEU A 308 -22.04 24.01 -15.95
C LEU A 308 -22.47 24.18 -14.47
N GLY A 309 -22.31 23.19 -13.59
CA GLY A 309 -22.51 23.42 -12.15
C GLY A 309 -23.95 23.82 -11.77
N ILE A 310 -24.92 23.47 -12.61
CA ILE A 310 -26.35 23.61 -12.30
C ILE A 310 -26.93 22.21 -12.09
N GLY A 311 -26.87 21.75 -10.84
CA GLY A 311 -27.83 20.84 -10.24
C GLY A 311 -28.20 19.56 -11.01
N GLY A 312 -27.23 18.64 -11.17
CA GLY A 312 -27.53 17.28 -11.60
C GLY A 312 -28.43 16.54 -10.59
N THR A 313 -29.46 15.87 -11.10
CA THR A 313 -30.47 15.11 -10.34
C THR A 313 -29.84 14.10 -9.36
N ARG A 314 -30.56 13.79 -8.27
CA ARG A 314 -30.31 12.59 -7.41
C ARG A 314 -30.01 11.36 -8.28
N VAL A 315 -29.17 10.45 -7.76
CA VAL A 315 -28.94 9.07 -8.23
C VAL A 315 -30.03 8.62 -9.22
N THR A 316 -29.65 8.34 -10.47
CA THR A 316 -30.62 8.05 -11.53
C THR A 316 -31.44 6.80 -11.19
N LYS A 317 -32.56 6.57 -11.90
CA LYS A 317 -33.35 5.35 -11.66
C LYS A 317 -32.54 4.10 -12.01
N GLU A 318 -31.69 4.21 -13.02
CA GLU A 318 -30.82 3.15 -13.51
C GLU A 318 -29.68 2.87 -12.52
N GLU A 319 -29.05 3.90 -11.94
CA GLU A 319 -28.08 3.77 -10.85
C GLU A 319 -28.72 3.21 -9.58
N GLN A 320 -29.94 3.65 -9.25
CA GLN A 320 -30.67 3.11 -8.10
C GLN A 320 -30.98 1.63 -8.29
N GLN A 321 -31.43 1.22 -9.49
CA GLN A 321 -31.64 -0.20 -9.81
C GLN A 321 -30.32 -0.99 -9.74
N ALA A 322 -29.20 -0.40 -10.19
CA ALA A 322 -27.87 -1.00 -10.02
C ALA A 322 -27.52 -1.23 -8.54
N LEU A 323 -27.74 -0.24 -7.68
CA LEU A 323 -27.52 -0.37 -6.24
C LEU A 323 -28.40 -1.46 -5.61
N ASP A 324 -29.66 -1.56 -6.02
CA ASP A 324 -30.59 -2.57 -5.51
C ASP A 324 -30.19 -3.98 -5.95
N ASP A 325 -29.76 -4.16 -7.20
CA ASP A 325 -29.24 -5.43 -7.68
C ASP A 325 -27.93 -5.83 -6.97
N ILE A 326 -27.04 -4.85 -6.69
CA ILE A 326 -25.82 -5.07 -5.92
C ILE A 326 -26.17 -5.48 -4.48
N ARG A 327 -27.13 -4.81 -3.82
CA ARG A 327 -27.62 -5.22 -2.49
C ARG A 327 -28.11 -6.66 -2.50
N ALA A 328 -28.90 -7.05 -3.49
CA ALA A 328 -29.36 -8.43 -3.64
C ALA A 328 -28.21 -9.43 -3.91
N ALA A 329 -27.18 -9.03 -4.67
CA ALA A 329 -26.02 -9.87 -4.95
C ALA A 329 -25.08 -10.03 -3.75
N VAL A 330 -24.94 -8.99 -2.93
CA VAL A 330 -24.13 -8.99 -1.72
C VAL A 330 -24.76 -9.85 -0.61
N GLY A 331 -26.08 -9.86 -0.52
CA GLY A 331 -26.85 -10.66 0.45
C GLY A 331 -26.85 -10.04 1.83
#